data_AF-A0A182EG08-F1
#
_entry.id   AF-A0A182EG08-F1
#
_cell.length_a   1.000
_cell.length_b   1.000
_cell.length_c   1.000
_cell.angle_alpha   90.00
_cell.angle_beta   90.00
_cell.angle_gamma   90.00
#
_symmetry.space_group_name_H-M   'P 1'
#
loop_
_entity.id
_entity.type
_entity.pdbx_description
1 polymer ?
#
loop_
_entity_poly.entity_id
_entity_poly.type
_entity_poly.pdbx_seq_one_letter_code
_entity_poly.pdbx_strand_id
1 'polypeptide(L)'
;AERAENAFDLYYFGQESSINLSLTSFVMLHTLYLIKYHFYLSFYLDLFVSFEYSYVYWYLNEVIFKWLVNTLDRSITLVAAGEKRMLKVRKKSDRKKLSKCKKEIEMKKKTNEKQRFLLFYRAQAKIAEAFFMASYFCAAAVALIASGKIRMPLSDMEQSRFEHRMSPFSSLNSVTFGISLFVEYTQYIHISRIESLRMLGGAKCFSIAADAFDWARGELESLSGNDEIAQEAAAIARICKNNSVVSRIISSGSKNESQIDFVFNNDLSYMYPLLKIT
;
A
#
# COMPACT_ATOMS: atom_id res chain seq x y z
N ALA A 1 -28.03 -14.58 42.91
CA ALA A 1 -27.16 -15.38 42.03
C ALA A 1 -27.42 -15.04 40.55
N GLU A 2 -28.66 -15.14 40.06
CA GLU A 2 -29.05 -14.85 38.66
C GLU A 2 -28.68 -13.47 38.09
N ARG A 3 -28.57 -12.41 38.91
CA ARG A 3 -28.14 -11.08 38.43
C ARG A 3 -26.64 -10.96 38.16
N ALA A 4 -25.83 -11.84 38.75
CA ALA A 4 -24.38 -11.84 38.54
C ALA A 4 -23.99 -12.69 37.31
N GLU A 5 -24.72 -13.78 37.04
CA GLU A 5 -24.56 -14.61 35.83
C GLU A 5 -24.97 -13.85 34.57
N ASN A 6 -26.13 -13.15 34.59
CA ASN A 6 -26.56 -12.31 33.47
C ASN A 6 -25.58 -11.15 33.15
N ALA A 7 -24.82 -10.66 34.13
CA ALA A 7 -23.79 -9.64 33.92
C ALA A 7 -22.47 -10.24 33.41
N PHE A 8 -22.20 -11.51 33.73
CA PHE A 8 -21.06 -12.28 33.23
C PHE A 8 -21.27 -12.65 31.76
N ASP A 9 -22.47 -13.09 31.39
CA ASP A 9 -22.83 -13.48 30.04
C ASP A 9 -22.90 -12.28 29.08
N LEU A 10 -23.42 -11.12 29.51
CA LEU A 10 -23.39 -9.90 28.69
C LEU A 10 -21.97 -9.37 28.46
N TYR A 11 -21.06 -9.58 29.43
CA TYR A 11 -19.67 -9.17 29.30
C TYR A 11 -18.93 -10.08 28.32
N TYR A 12 -19.16 -11.40 28.39
CA TYR A 12 -18.54 -12.39 27.50
C TYR A 12 -19.08 -12.34 26.08
N PHE A 13 -20.39 -12.20 25.83
CA PHE A 13 -20.92 -12.09 24.45
C PHE A 13 -20.52 -10.76 23.77
N GLY A 14 -20.44 -9.67 24.54
CA GLY A 14 -19.88 -8.40 24.06
C GLY A 14 -18.36 -8.46 23.85
N GLN A 15 -17.65 -9.25 24.66
CA GLN A 15 -16.21 -9.49 24.49
C GLN A 15 -15.92 -10.42 23.33
N GLU A 16 -16.59 -11.56 23.16
CA GLU A 16 -16.37 -12.52 22.07
C GLU A 16 -16.50 -11.86 20.70
N SER A 17 -17.52 -11.04 20.49
CA SER A 17 -17.64 -10.26 19.25
C SER A 17 -16.49 -9.27 19.05
N SER A 18 -16.05 -8.58 20.11
CA SER A 18 -14.92 -7.65 20.06
C SER A 18 -13.54 -8.31 19.98
N ILE A 19 -13.38 -9.49 20.58
CA ILE A 19 -12.16 -10.32 20.63
C ILE A 19 -12.00 -10.99 19.27
N ASN A 20 -13.07 -11.54 18.70
CA ASN A 20 -13.09 -12.07 17.33
C ASN A 20 -12.76 -10.95 16.32
N LEU A 21 -13.33 -9.74 16.47
CA LEU A 21 -12.95 -8.59 15.65
C LEU A 21 -11.47 -8.19 15.82
N SER A 22 -10.92 -8.31 17.03
CA SER A 22 -9.52 -7.97 17.31
C SER A 22 -8.53 -9.00 16.73
N LEU A 23 -8.84 -10.30 16.83
CA LEU A 23 -8.04 -11.38 16.30
C LEU A 23 -8.09 -11.38 14.76
N THR A 24 -9.28 -11.22 14.18
CA THR A 24 -9.44 -11.10 12.72
C THR A 24 -8.67 -9.90 12.17
N SER A 25 -8.76 -8.73 12.81
CA SER A 25 -7.99 -7.55 12.38
C SER A 25 -6.48 -7.76 12.52
N PHE A 26 -6.05 -8.45 13.57
CA PHE A 26 -4.66 -8.81 13.78
C PHE A 26 -4.15 -9.76 12.68
N VAL A 27 -4.84 -10.88 12.45
CA VAL A 27 -4.50 -11.86 11.42
C VAL A 27 -4.46 -11.18 10.05
N MET A 28 -5.48 -10.38 9.72
CA MET A 28 -5.53 -9.64 8.46
C MET A 28 -4.34 -8.71 8.27
N LEU A 29 -4.01 -7.89 9.27
CA LEU A 29 -2.88 -6.96 9.19
C LEU A 29 -1.56 -7.70 8.95
N HIS A 30 -1.34 -8.81 9.65
CA HIS A 30 -0.12 -9.60 9.51
C HIS A 30 -0.08 -10.32 8.15
N THR A 31 -1.20 -10.86 7.66
CA THR A 31 -1.28 -11.43 6.31
C THR A 31 -0.92 -10.39 5.25
N LEU A 32 -1.45 -9.17 5.36
CA LEU A 32 -1.11 -8.09 4.42
C LEU A 32 0.37 -7.71 4.48
N TYR A 33 0.97 -7.67 5.68
CA TYR A 33 2.40 -7.43 5.82
C TYR A 33 3.25 -8.56 5.24
N LEU A 34 2.85 -9.82 5.41
CA LEU A 34 3.54 -10.96 4.81
C LEU A 34 3.47 -10.92 3.29
N ILE A 35 2.31 -10.56 2.71
CA ILE A 35 2.18 -10.39 1.25
C ILE A 35 3.06 -9.22 0.78
N LYS A 36 3.03 -8.07 1.46
CA LYS A 36 3.94 -6.94 1.15
C LYS A 36 5.40 -7.39 1.18
N TYR A 37 5.78 -8.17 2.19
CA TYR A 37 7.13 -8.69 2.34
C TYR A 37 7.51 -9.69 1.24
N HIS A 38 6.57 -10.52 0.78
CA HIS A 38 6.77 -11.38 -0.38
C HIS A 38 7.11 -10.57 -1.64
N PHE A 39 6.41 -9.46 -1.89
CA PHE A 39 6.74 -8.57 -3.00
C PHE A 39 8.10 -7.89 -2.80
N TYR A 40 8.38 -7.40 -1.60
CA TYR A 40 9.69 -6.84 -1.27
C TYR A 40 10.83 -7.82 -1.58
N LEU A 41 10.71 -9.08 -1.14
CA LEU A 41 11.69 -10.12 -1.42
C LEU A 41 11.79 -10.42 -2.91
N SER A 42 10.67 -10.41 -3.62
CA SER A 42 10.65 -10.66 -5.07
C SER A 42 11.38 -9.56 -5.84
N PHE A 43 11.28 -8.29 -5.40
CA PHE A 43 12.12 -7.22 -5.94
C PHE A 43 13.58 -7.33 -5.51
N TYR A 44 13.84 -7.63 -4.24
CA TYR A 44 15.21 -7.80 -3.71
C TYR A 44 15.99 -8.90 -4.45
N LEU A 45 15.31 -9.97 -4.84
CA LEU A 45 15.86 -11.10 -5.58
C LEU A 45 15.78 -10.93 -7.10
N ASP A 46 15.36 -9.76 -7.60
CA ASP A 46 15.23 -9.45 -9.03
C ASP A 46 14.37 -10.47 -9.80
N LEU A 47 13.27 -10.92 -9.18
CA LEU A 47 12.37 -11.92 -9.76
C LEU A 47 11.35 -11.33 -10.73
N PHE A 48 11.27 -10.00 -10.85
CA PHE A 48 10.33 -9.30 -11.71
C PHE A 48 11.04 -8.75 -12.93
N VAL A 49 10.38 -8.83 -14.07
CA VAL A 49 10.82 -8.12 -15.28
C VAL A 49 9.95 -6.89 -15.52
N SER A 50 10.48 -5.87 -16.21
CA SER A 50 9.86 -4.54 -16.28
C SER A 50 8.41 -4.51 -16.79
N PHE A 51 8.02 -5.44 -17.65
CA PHE A 51 6.64 -5.54 -18.16
C PHE A 51 5.65 -6.07 -17.12
N GLU A 52 6.12 -6.62 -15.99
CA GLU A 52 5.27 -7.10 -14.90
C GLU A 52 4.98 -6.01 -13.86
N TYR A 53 5.78 -4.93 -13.86
CA TYR A 53 5.64 -3.84 -12.88
C TYR A 53 4.25 -3.23 -12.89
N SER A 54 3.57 -3.16 -14.04
CA SER A 54 2.23 -2.60 -14.15
C SER A 54 1.25 -3.32 -13.23
N TYR A 55 1.06 -4.62 -13.39
CA TYR A 55 0.11 -5.38 -12.57
C TYR A 55 0.63 -5.64 -11.14
N VAL A 56 1.95 -5.68 -10.93
CA VAL A 56 2.55 -5.81 -9.59
C VAL A 56 2.26 -4.55 -8.75
N TYR A 57 2.57 -3.37 -9.26
CA TYR A 57 2.30 -2.12 -8.55
C TYR A 57 0.81 -1.82 -8.46
N TRP A 58 0.02 -2.20 -9.47
CA TRP A 58 -1.43 -2.15 -9.39
C TRP A 58 -1.95 -2.98 -8.21
N TYR A 59 -1.51 -4.23 -8.08
CA TYR A 59 -1.94 -5.11 -7.00
C TYR A 59 -1.50 -4.59 -5.62
N LEU A 60 -0.27 -4.10 -5.53
CA LEU A 60 0.24 -3.44 -4.32
C LEU A 60 -0.63 -2.23 -3.94
N ASN A 61 -1.05 -1.39 -4.90
CA ASN A 61 -1.91 -0.24 -4.63
C ASN A 61 -3.36 -0.65 -4.28
N GLU A 62 -4.06 -1.28 -5.22
CA GLU A 62 -5.51 -1.51 -5.14
C GLU A 62 -5.92 -2.60 -4.16
N VAL A 63 -5.02 -3.55 -3.89
CA VAL A 63 -5.29 -4.65 -2.94
C VAL A 63 -4.53 -4.37 -1.65
N ILE A 64 -3.20 -4.46 -1.67
CA ILE A 64 -2.42 -4.55 -0.43
C ILE A 64 -2.44 -3.25 0.37
N PHE A 65 -2.02 -2.13 -0.22
CA PHE A 65 -1.96 -0.85 0.47
C PHE A 65 -3.34 -0.28 0.77
N LYS A 66 -4.32 -0.45 -0.12
CA LYS A 66 -5.72 -0.08 0.15
C LYS A 66 -6.25 -0.77 1.39
N TRP A 67 -6.07 -2.09 1.51
CA TRP A 67 -6.50 -2.84 2.69
C TRP A 67 -5.66 -2.50 3.94
N LEU A 68 -4.34 -2.31 3.82
CA LEU A 68 -3.48 -1.89 4.93
C LEU A 68 -3.92 -0.53 5.50
N VAL A 69 -4.11 0.47 4.64
CA VAL A 69 -4.55 1.81 5.02
C VAL A 69 -5.92 1.75 5.70
N ASN A 70 -6.89 1.04 5.11
CA ASN A 70 -8.23 0.90 5.68
C ASN A 70 -8.22 0.21 7.05
N THR A 71 -7.43 -0.86 7.19
CA THR A 71 -7.31 -1.60 8.46
C THR A 71 -6.64 -0.76 9.54
N LEU A 72 -5.57 -0.02 9.19
CA LEU A 72 -4.89 0.88 10.12
C LEU A 72 -5.78 2.05 10.54
N ASP A 73 -6.46 2.70 9.60
CA ASP A 73 -7.37 3.81 9.87
C ASP A 73 -8.55 3.39 10.78
N ARG A 74 -9.14 2.23 10.49
CA ARG A 74 -10.17 1.62 11.35
C ARG A 74 -9.63 1.30 12.74
N SER A 75 -8.43 0.73 12.83
CA SER A 75 -7.77 0.43 14.11
C SER A 75 -7.53 1.69 14.95
N ILE A 76 -7.02 2.77 14.32
CA ILE A 76 -6.81 4.07 14.97
C ILE A 76 -8.15 4.62 15.49
N THR A 77 -9.20 4.58 14.68
CA THR A 77 -10.54 5.04 15.05
C THR A 77 -11.11 4.24 16.23
N LEU A 78 -10.96 2.90 16.22
CA LEU A 78 -11.43 2.03 17.29
C LEU A 78 -10.68 2.28 18.61
N VAL A 79 -9.37 2.49 18.54
CA VAL A 79 -8.55 2.84 19.71
C VAL A 79 -9.00 4.19 20.29
N ALA A 80 -9.15 5.22 19.45
CA ALA A 80 -9.61 6.54 19.88
C ALA A 80 -11.04 6.49 20.48
N ALA A 81 -11.93 5.68 19.92
CA ALA A 81 -13.27 5.46 20.47
C ALA A 81 -13.22 4.74 21.83
N GLY A 82 -12.35 3.74 21.98
CA GLY A 82 -12.07 3.07 23.24
C GLY A 82 -11.56 4.02 24.32
N GLU A 83 -10.62 4.90 23.96
CA GLU A 83 -10.08 5.94 24.85
C GLU A 83 -11.18 6.89 25.35
N LYS A 84 -12.05 7.38 24.44
CA LYS A 84 -13.20 8.22 24.80
C LYS A 84 -14.14 7.52 25.78
N ARG A 85 -14.39 6.22 25.60
CA ARG A 85 -15.22 5.42 26.54
C ARG A 85 -14.54 5.28 27.90
N MET A 86 -13.25 4.96 27.95
CA MET A 86 -12.50 4.85 29.20
C MET A 86 -12.45 6.17 29.98
N LEU A 87 -12.31 7.30 29.28
CA LEU A 87 -12.34 8.63 29.89
C LEU A 87 -13.71 8.94 30.51
N LYS A 88 -14.82 8.55 29.86
CA LYS A 88 -16.18 8.71 30.40
C LYS A 88 -16.41 7.86 31.66
N VAL A 89 -15.94 6.60 31.68
CA VAL A 89 -16.02 5.73 32.87
C VAL A 89 -15.14 6.26 34.01
N ARG A 90 -13.94 6.76 33.71
CA ARG A 90 -13.01 7.34 34.69
C ARG A 90 -13.42 8.71 35.23
N LYS A 91 -14.29 9.46 34.55
CA LYS A 91 -14.90 10.68 35.12
C LYS A 91 -15.90 10.37 36.25
N LYS A 92 -16.39 9.12 36.35
CA LYS A 92 -17.23 8.66 37.45
C LYS A 92 -16.44 8.10 38.66
N SER A 93 -15.15 7.82 38.51
CA SER A 93 -14.29 7.32 39.61
C SER A 93 -13.11 8.26 39.86
N ASP A 94 -13.21 9.08 40.88
CA ASP A 94 -12.25 10.15 41.15
C ASP A 94 -11.01 9.67 41.94
N ARG A 95 -9.91 10.42 41.80
CA ARG A 95 -8.62 10.41 42.56
C ARG A 95 -7.56 9.33 42.25
N LYS A 96 -6.63 9.68 41.35
CA LYS A 96 -5.16 9.48 41.45
C LYS A 96 -4.47 10.24 40.29
N LYS A 97 -3.82 11.38 40.57
CA LYS A 97 -3.43 12.38 39.54
C LYS A 97 -1.98 12.29 38.99
N LEU A 98 -1.01 11.63 39.66
CA LEU A 98 0.38 11.61 39.18
C LEU A 98 0.77 10.45 38.24
N SER A 99 0.31 9.20 38.47
CA SER A 99 0.58 8.09 37.52
C SER A 99 -0.26 8.17 36.23
N LYS A 100 -1.24 9.08 36.22
CA LYS A 100 -2.21 9.34 35.16
C LYS A 100 -1.59 10.12 33.99
N CYS A 101 -0.70 11.06 34.28
CA CYS A 101 -0.04 11.89 33.28
C CYS A 101 0.95 11.07 32.42
N LYS A 102 1.79 10.23 33.05
CA LYS A 102 2.74 9.35 32.33
C LYS A 102 2.03 8.35 31.40
N LYS A 103 0.95 7.70 31.87
CA LYS A 103 0.15 6.77 31.05
C LYS A 103 -0.57 7.48 29.90
N GLU A 104 -1.08 8.69 30.11
CA GLU A 104 -1.73 9.47 29.05
C GLU A 104 -0.74 9.94 27.98
N ILE A 105 0.46 10.36 28.39
CA ILE A 105 1.55 10.73 27.47
C ILE A 105 2.01 9.52 26.65
N GLU A 106 2.21 8.36 27.29
CA GLU A 106 2.61 7.12 26.60
C GLU A 106 1.56 6.68 25.57
N MET A 107 0.28 6.78 25.93
CA MET A 107 -0.83 6.42 25.02
C MET A 107 -0.94 7.40 23.85
N LYS A 108 -0.82 8.72 24.09
CA LYS A 108 -0.76 9.72 23.01
C LYS A 108 0.42 9.47 22.06
N LYS A 109 1.58 9.07 22.60
CA LYS A 109 2.75 8.70 21.81
C LYS A 109 2.45 7.49 20.90
N LYS A 110 1.81 6.44 21.42
CA LYS A 110 1.41 5.24 20.65
C LYS A 110 0.37 5.58 19.56
N THR A 111 -0.58 6.46 19.84
CA THR A 111 -1.56 6.90 18.84
C THR A 111 -0.90 7.74 17.75
N ASN A 112 0.06 8.60 18.11
CA ASN A 112 0.85 9.35 17.13
C ASN A 112 1.73 8.45 16.26
N GLU A 113 2.31 7.40 16.84
CA GLU A 113 3.08 6.40 16.11
C GLU A 113 2.22 5.64 15.10
N LYS A 114 1.01 5.20 15.49
CA LYS A 114 0.06 4.57 14.56
C LYS A 114 -0.35 5.51 13.43
N GLN A 115 -0.51 6.80 13.72
CA GLN A 115 -0.78 7.82 12.71
C GLN A 115 0.39 7.94 11.71
N ARG A 116 1.64 7.89 12.17
CA ARG A 116 2.83 7.89 11.30
C ARG A 116 2.82 6.69 10.35
N PHE A 117 2.52 5.48 10.85
CA PHE A 117 2.38 4.30 9.99
C PHE A 117 1.27 4.45 8.95
N LEU A 118 0.13 5.03 9.32
CA LEU A 118 -0.97 5.28 8.39
C LEU A 118 -0.55 6.22 7.26
N LEU A 119 0.12 7.34 7.58
CA LEU A 119 0.63 8.29 6.57
C LEU A 119 1.68 7.62 5.67
N PHE A 120 2.59 6.85 6.25
CA PHE A 120 3.59 6.10 5.51
C PHE A 120 2.97 5.15 4.47
N TYR A 121 1.98 4.34 4.87
CA TYR A 121 1.31 3.42 3.95
C TYR A 121 0.39 4.11 2.94
N ARG A 122 -0.17 5.28 3.27
CA ARG A 122 -0.88 6.13 2.29
C ARG A 122 0.06 6.65 1.21
N ALA A 123 1.27 7.09 1.60
CA ALA A 123 2.29 7.48 0.63
C ALA A 123 2.73 6.30 -0.24
N GLN A 124 2.96 5.12 0.35
CA GLN A 124 3.30 3.91 -0.43
C GLN A 124 2.21 3.49 -1.41
N ALA A 125 0.92 3.62 -1.04
CA ALA A 125 -0.20 3.40 -1.95
C ALA A 125 -0.12 4.33 -3.17
N LYS A 126 0.10 5.63 -2.92
CA LYS A 126 0.24 6.63 -4.00
C LYS A 126 1.46 6.43 -4.87
N ILE A 127 2.56 5.94 -4.31
CA ILE A 127 3.75 5.57 -5.08
C ILE A 127 3.46 4.37 -5.99
N ALA A 128 2.77 3.35 -5.47
CA ALA A 128 2.38 2.19 -6.26
C ALA A 128 1.38 2.58 -7.37
N GLU A 129 0.44 3.49 -7.11
CA GLU A 129 -0.42 4.08 -8.14
C GLU A 129 0.42 4.78 -9.24
N ALA A 130 1.38 5.61 -8.85
CA ALA A 130 2.24 6.32 -9.79
C ALA A 130 3.08 5.37 -10.65
N PHE A 131 3.66 4.32 -10.05
CA PHE A 131 4.40 3.31 -10.80
C PHE A 131 3.50 2.45 -11.68
N PHE A 132 2.28 2.12 -11.27
CA PHE A 132 1.32 1.45 -12.15
C PHE A 132 1.08 2.27 -13.42
N MET A 133 0.80 3.57 -13.26
CA MET A 133 0.57 4.49 -14.38
C MET A 133 1.81 4.60 -15.29
N ALA A 134 2.99 4.81 -14.70
CA ALA A 134 4.24 4.95 -15.45
C ALA A 134 4.64 3.65 -16.16
N SER A 135 4.68 2.53 -15.43
CA SER A 135 5.12 1.24 -15.97
C SER A 135 4.17 0.64 -16.98
N TYR A 136 2.85 0.85 -16.86
CA TYR A 136 1.91 0.43 -17.88
C TYR A 136 2.21 1.08 -19.24
N PHE A 137 2.47 2.38 -19.25
CA PHE A 137 2.82 3.09 -20.48
C PHE A 137 4.24 2.80 -20.96
N CYS A 138 5.22 2.65 -20.07
CA CYS A 138 6.55 2.18 -20.45
C CYS A 138 6.48 0.81 -21.11
N ALA A 139 5.76 -0.15 -20.50
CA ALA A 139 5.61 -1.49 -21.03
C ALA A 139 4.87 -1.48 -22.36
N ALA A 140 3.82 -0.67 -22.51
CA ALA A 140 3.11 -0.49 -23.78
C ALA A 140 4.02 0.14 -24.86
N ALA A 141 4.77 1.19 -24.53
CA ALA A 141 5.68 1.87 -25.45
C ALA A 141 6.88 1.01 -25.84
N VAL A 142 7.52 0.35 -24.88
CA VAL A 142 8.62 -0.61 -25.12
C VAL A 142 8.12 -1.79 -25.92
N ALA A 143 6.90 -2.31 -25.65
CA ALA A 143 6.30 -3.34 -26.49
C ALA A 143 6.08 -2.85 -27.92
N LEU A 144 5.65 -1.60 -28.13
CA LEU A 144 5.46 -0.98 -29.46
C LEU A 144 6.80 -0.71 -30.19
N ILE A 145 7.88 -0.37 -29.48
CA ILE A 145 9.20 -0.12 -30.07
C ILE A 145 9.98 -1.42 -30.32
N ALA A 146 9.97 -2.34 -29.36
CA ALA A 146 10.53 -3.68 -29.53
C ALA A 146 9.81 -4.47 -30.64
N SER A 147 8.58 -4.09 -30.98
CA SER A 147 7.79 -4.66 -32.06
C SER A 147 7.96 -3.94 -33.40
N GLY A 148 9.14 -3.43 -33.73
CA GLY A 148 9.47 -2.84 -35.04
C GLY A 148 9.38 -3.80 -36.25
N LYS A 149 8.33 -4.65 -36.34
CA LYS A 149 8.19 -5.95 -37.01
C LYS A 149 8.46 -7.20 -36.14
N ILE A 150 7.93 -7.39 -34.92
CA ILE A 150 7.64 -8.74 -34.36
C ILE A 150 6.85 -8.71 -33.02
N ARG A 151 5.84 -9.59 -33.03
CA ARG A 151 4.97 -10.23 -32.03
C ARG A 151 5.16 -9.88 -30.53
N MET A 152 4.03 -9.53 -29.90
CA MET A 152 3.67 -9.99 -28.55
C MET A 152 4.21 -11.42 -28.30
N PRO A 153 4.50 -11.84 -27.07
CA PRO A 153 4.36 -13.27 -26.77
C PRO A 153 2.99 -13.69 -27.30
N LEU A 154 2.96 -14.49 -28.37
CA LEU A 154 1.73 -14.92 -29.01
C LEU A 154 0.92 -15.64 -27.95
N SER A 155 -0.11 -14.98 -27.45
CA SER A 155 -1.20 -15.54 -26.66
C SER A 155 -0.87 -16.48 -25.50
N ASP A 156 0.37 -16.66 -25.04
CA ASP A 156 0.66 -17.34 -23.76
C ASP A 156 0.81 -16.29 -22.66
N MET A 157 -0.23 -15.45 -22.69
CA MET A 157 -1.02 -14.93 -21.61
C MET A 157 -0.25 -14.14 -20.56
N GLU A 158 -0.25 -12.81 -20.72
CA GLU A 158 -0.14 -11.89 -19.56
C GLU A 158 -1.01 -12.37 -18.40
N GLN A 159 -2.20 -12.89 -18.72
CA GLN A 159 -3.06 -13.63 -17.81
C GLN A 159 -2.35 -14.78 -17.07
N SER A 160 -1.64 -15.68 -17.75
CA SER A 160 -0.96 -16.81 -17.10
C SER A 160 0.20 -16.34 -16.22
N ARG A 161 0.94 -15.31 -16.64
CA ARG A 161 2.00 -14.71 -15.81
C ARG A 161 1.42 -14.04 -14.56
N PHE A 162 0.36 -13.26 -14.74
CA PHE A 162 -0.37 -12.63 -13.66
C PHE A 162 -0.92 -13.69 -12.70
N GLU A 163 -1.61 -14.71 -13.20
CA GLU A 163 -2.17 -15.80 -12.41
C GLU A 163 -1.08 -16.58 -11.68
N HIS A 164 0.03 -16.89 -12.33
CA HIS A 164 1.18 -17.54 -11.70
C HIS A 164 1.74 -16.67 -10.57
N ARG A 165 1.89 -15.35 -10.80
CA ARG A 165 2.39 -14.41 -9.78
C ARG A 165 1.45 -14.26 -8.60
N MET A 166 0.14 -14.31 -8.82
CA MET A 166 -0.88 -14.22 -7.77
C MET A 166 -1.23 -15.57 -7.15
N SER A 167 -0.80 -16.69 -7.74
CA SER A 167 -1.11 -18.06 -7.30
C SER A 167 -0.77 -18.34 -5.83
N PRO A 168 0.31 -17.81 -5.23
CA PRO A 168 0.60 -18.04 -3.81
C PRO A 168 -0.49 -17.51 -2.87
N PHE A 169 -1.35 -16.60 -3.34
CA PHE A 169 -2.41 -15.96 -2.55
C PHE A 169 -3.78 -16.62 -2.73
N SER A 170 -3.92 -17.57 -3.67
CA SER A 170 -5.18 -18.24 -4.00
C SER A 170 -5.85 -18.91 -2.78
N SER A 171 -5.05 -19.48 -1.87
CA SER A 171 -5.53 -20.15 -0.66
C SER A 171 -5.92 -19.18 0.47
N LEU A 172 -5.49 -17.91 0.40
CA LEU A 172 -5.65 -16.94 1.50
C LEU A 172 -7.08 -16.43 1.65
N ASN A 173 -7.92 -16.54 0.63
CA ASN A 173 -9.32 -16.13 0.68
C ASN A 173 -10.11 -16.82 1.83
N SER A 174 -9.69 -18.03 2.22
CA SER A 174 -10.27 -18.77 3.34
C SER A 174 -9.89 -18.21 4.72
N VAL A 175 -8.73 -17.56 4.82
CA VAL A 175 -8.14 -17.06 6.07
C VAL A 175 -8.47 -15.58 6.30
N THR A 176 -8.83 -14.85 5.25
CA THR A 176 -9.07 -13.39 5.29
C THR A 176 -10.54 -12.99 5.35
N PHE A 177 -11.41 -13.89 5.84
CA PHE A 177 -12.80 -13.61 6.22
C PHE A 177 -13.59 -12.84 5.14
N GLY A 178 -13.52 -13.31 3.88
CA GLY A 178 -14.28 -12.75 2.76
C GLY A 178 -13.59 -11.61 2.00
N ILE A 179 -12.34 -11.27 2.35
CA ILE A 179 -11.52 -10.37 1.55
C ILE A 179 -10.84 -11.17 0.44
N SER A 180 -11.18 -10.85 -0.81
CA SER A 180 -10.51 -11.41 -1.99
C SER A 180 -9.11 -10.81 -2.11
N LEU A 181 -8.13 -11.46 -1.48
CA LEU A 181 -6.71 -11.12 -1.66
C LEU A 181 -6.18 -11.76 -2.94
N PHE A 182 -6.73 -12.89 -3.33
CA PHE A 182 -6.55 -13.38 -4.68
C PHE A 182 -7.40 -12.56 -5.65
N VAL A 183 -6.79 -12.14 -6.75
CA VAL A 183 -7.45 -11.42 -7.83
C VAL A 183 -7.25 -12.23 -9.10
N GLU A 184 -8.34 -12.46 -9.82
CA GLU A 184 -8.28 -13.08 -11.14
C GLU A 184 -7.90 -12.06 -12.21
N TYR A 185 -7.31 -12.50 -13.32
CA TYR A 185 -6.88 -11.58 -14.37
C TYR A 185 -8.04 -10.75 -14.96
N THR A 186 -9.22 -11.35 -15.10
CA THR A 186 -10.44 -10.65 -15.54
C THR A 186 -10.82 -9.51 -14.60
N GLN A 187 -10.69 -9.72 -13.29
CA GLN A 187 -10.92 -8.70 -12.27
C GLN A 187 -9.85 -7.62 -12.33
N TYR A 188 -8.58 -7.98 -12.55
CA TYR A 188 -7.51 -7.02 -12.78
C TYR A 188 -7.86 -6.07 -13.93
N ILE A 189 -8.20 -6.60 -15.11
CA ILE A 189 -8.56 -5.78 -16.28
C ILE A 189 -9.76 -4.86 -15.98
N HIS A 190 -10.79 -5.38 -15.33
CA HIS A 190 -11.99 -4.62 -15.01
C HIS A 190 -11.75 -3.50 -13.98
N ILE A 191 -11.05 -3.81 -12.88
CA ILE A 191 -10.83 -2.87 -11.77
C ILE A 191 -9.77 -1.83 -12.13
N SER A 192 -8.70 -2.24 -12.82
CA SER A 192 -7.63 -1.33 -13.26
C SER A 192 -8.09 -0.31 -14.29
N ARG A 193 -9.19 -0.61 -15.01
CA ARG A 193 -9.71 0.22 -16.13
C ARG A 193 -8.62 0.51 -17.16
N ILE A 194 -7.77 -0.48 -17.43
CA ILE A 194 -6.65 -0.40 -18.38
C ILE A 194 -7.08 0.18 -19.74
N GLU A 195 -8.27 -0.18 -20.22
CA GLU A 195 -8.81 0.34 -21.48
C GLU A 195 -9.00 1.86 -21.42
N SER A 196 -9.59 2.36 -20.33
CA SER A 196 -9.77 3.80 -20.11
C SER A 196 -8.45 4.53 -19.99
N LEU A 197 -7.45 3.92 -19.34
CA LEU A 197 -6.10 4.48 -19.25
C LEU A 197 -5.44 4.56 -20.62
N ARG A 198 -5.61 3.54 -21.47
CA ARG A 198 -5.10 3.56 -22.85
C ARG A 198 -5.67 4.72 -23.65
N MET A 199 -6.96 4.98 -23.51
CA MET A 199 -7.63 6.11 -24.16
C MET A 199 -7.19 7.47 -23.62
N LEU A 200 -6.75 7.53 -22.36
CA LEU A 200 -6.25 8.75 -21.72
C LEU A 200 -4.89 9.21 -22.29
N GLY A 201 -4.10 8.27 -22.82
CA GLY A 201 -2.78 8.51 -23.40
C GLY A 201 -1.67 8.64 -22.35
N GLY A 202 -0.44 8.35 -22.77
CA GLY A 202 0.69 8.21 -21.84
C GLY A 202 1.13 9.54 -21.25
N ALA A 203 1.16 10.63 -22.03
CA ALA A 203 1.46 11.97 -21.52
C ALA A 203 0.60 12.35 -20.31
N LYS A 204 -0.71 12.07 -20.36
CA LYS A 204 -1.63 12.37 -19.25
C LYS A 204 -1.42 11.41 -18.07
N CYS A 205 -1.11 10.15 -18.32
CA CYS A 205 -0.80 9.19 -17.27
C CYS A 205 0.51 9.51 -16.54
N PHE A 206 1.54 9.96 -17.26
CA PHE A 206 2.77 10.48 -16.66
C PHE A 206 2.56 11.78 -15.88
N SER A 207 1.65 12.66 -16.33
CA SER A 207 1.24 13.82 -15.53
C SER A 207 0.58 13.39 -14.20
N ILE A 208 -0.33 12.40 -14.23
CA ILE A 208 -0.95 11.87 -13.02
C ILE A 208 0.09 11.20 -12.11
N ALA A 209 1.02 10.43 -12.68
CA ALA A 209 2.10 9.80 -11.94
C ALA A 209 3.00 10.84 -11.25
N ALA A 210 3.34 11.92 -11.95
CA ALA A 210 4.13 13.02 -11.37
C ALA A 210 3.44 13.65 -10.15
N ASP A 211 2.15 13.95 -10.27
CA ASP A 211 1.36 14.53 -9.18
C ASP A 211 1.27 13.56 -7.99
N ALA A 212 1.10 12.26 -8.25
CA ALA A 212 1.07 11.23 -7.23
C ALA A 212 2.42 11.08 -6.51
N PHE A 213 3.54 11.11 -7.24
CA PHE A 213 4.88 11.09 -6.64
C PHE A 213 5.13 12.33 -5.76
N ASP A 214 4.73 13.53 -6.19
CA ASP A 214 4.92 14.71 -5.36
C ASP A 214 4.03 14.76 -4.14
N TRP A 215 2.79 14.29 -4.25
CA TRP A 215 1.93 14.14 -3.08
C TRP A 215 2.54 13.17 -2.07
N ALA A 216 2.98 12.00 -2.53
CA ALA A 216 3.60 11.00 -1.67
C ALA A 216 4.90 11.52 -1.03
N ARG A 217 5.70 12.28 -1.78
CA ARG A 217 6.88 12.96 -1.27
C ARG A 217 6.55 13.88 -0.11
N GLY A 218 5.52 14.73 -0.24
CA GLY A 218 5.12 15.65 0.83
C GLY A 218 4.72 14.92 2.12
N GLU A 219 3.99 13.81 2.00
CA GLU A 219 3.63 12.97 3.15
C GLU A 219 4.87 12.32 3.80
N LEU A 220 5.78 11.78 3.01
CA LEU A 220 7.01 11.14 3.51
C LEU A 220 7.97 12.14 4.15
N GLU A 221 8.13 13.34 3.58
CA GLU A 221 8.97 14.41 4.13
C GLU A 221 8.42 14.91 5.49
N SER A 222 7.11 14.76 5.74
CA SER A 222 6.51 15.07 7.04
C SER A 222 6.89 14.08 8.15
N LEU A 223 7.32 12.86 7.79
CA LEU A 223 7.73 11.82 8.72
C LEU A 223 9.16 12.06 9.22
N SER A 224 9.28 12.92 10.22
CA SER A 224 10.56 13.18 10.90
C SER A 224 10.85 12.20 12.04
N GLY A 225 12.14 11.96 12.31
CA GLY A 225 12.61 11.09 13.40
C GLY A 225 13.95 10.44 13.09
N ASN A 226 14.51 9.74 14.08
CA ASN A 226 15.73 8.94 13.94
C ASN A 226 15.43 7.42 13.90
N ASP A 227 14.16 7.05 13.74
CA ASP A 227 13.73 5.66 13.63
C ASP A 227 13.83 5.14 12.19
N GLU A 228 13.75 3.82 12.04
CA GLU A 228 13.88 3.13 10.75
C GLU A 228 12.83 3.62 9.73
N ILE A 229 11.61 3.93 10.18
CA ILE A 229 10.52 4.42 9.31
C ILE A 229 10.85 5.80 8.76
N ALA A 230 11.38 6.71 9.57
CA ALA A 230 11.79 8.03 9.11
C ALA A 230 12.96 7.94 8.11
N GLN A 231 13.91 7.03 8.35
CA GLN A 231 15.02 6.79 7.43
C GLN A 231 14.53 6.21 6.08
N GLU A 232 13.65 5.20 6.13
CA GLU A 232 13.04 4.61 4.94
C GLU A 232 12.18 5.64 4.19
N ALA A 233 11.37 6.43 4.90
CA ALA A 233 10.56 7.50 4.32
C ALA A 233 11.43 8.55 3.60
N ALA A 234 12.54 8.97 4.21
CA ALA A 234 13.47 9.90 3.60
C ALA A 234 14.15 9.31 2.34
N ALA A 235 14.50 8.03 2.36
CA ALA A 235 15.07 7.35 1.19
C ALA A 235 14.06 7.29 0.04
N ILE A 236 12.81 6.90 0.32
CA ILE A 236 11.74 6.83 -0.68
C ILE A 236 11.34 8.22 -1.17
N ALA A 237 11.32 9.24 -0.32
CA ALA A 237 11.04 10.63 -0.72
C ALA A 237 12.02 11.15 -1.79
N ARG A 238 13.30 10.74 -1.72
CA ARG A 238 14.29 11.05 -2.77
C ARG A 238 13.94 10.39 -4.10
N ILE A 239 13.45 9.16 -4.08
CA ILE A 239 12.97 8.45 -5.29
C ILE A 239 11.76 9.19 -5.86
N CYS A 240 10.76 9.54 -5.04
CA CYS A 240 9.59 10.30 -5.46
C CYS A 240 9.97 11.63 -6.12
N LYS A 241 10.94 12.36 -5.54
CA LYS A 241 11.44 13.63 -6.10
C LYS A 241 12.02 13.45 -7.50
N ASN A 242 12.84 12.43 -7.71
CA ASN A 242 13.40 12.14 -9.04
C ASN A 242 12.29 11.76 -10.02
N ASN A 243 11.43 10.83 -9.61
CA ASN A 243 10.42 10.25 -10.50
C ASN A 243 9.32 11.24 -10.85
N SER A 244 9.00 12.20 -9.98
CA SER A 244 8.07 13.28 -10.30
C SER A 244 8.63 14.23 -11.36
N VAL A 245 9.93 14.53 -11.32
CA VAL A 245 10.60 15.34 -12.34
C VAL A 245 10.66 14.61 -13.68
N VAL A 246 11.09 13.35 -13.68
CA VAL A 246 11.17 12.54 -14.91
C VAL A 246 9.79 12.36 -15.53
N SER A 247 8.78 12.03 -14.73
CA SER A 247 7.40 11.89 -15.23
C SER A 247 6.88 13.20 -15.84
N ARG A 248 7.21 14.37 -15.29
CA ARG A 248 6.83 15.66 -15.89
C ARG A 248 7.47 15.90 -17.26
N ILE A 249 8.77 15.63 -17.39
CA ILE A 249 9.51 15.81 -18.65
C ILE A 249 8.88 14.97 -19.77
N ILE A 250 8.36 13.81 -19.42
CA ILE A 250 7.75 12.88 -20.37
C ILE A 250 6.32 13.32 -20.68
N SER A 251 5.58 13.76 -19.66
CA SER A 251 4.25 14.33 -19.84
C SER A 251 4.22 15.56 -20.75
N SER A 252 5.31 16.33 -20.83
CA SER A 252 5.42 17.49 -21.73
C SER A 252 5.74 17.13 -23.18
N GLY A 253 5.89 15.83 -23.50
CA GLY A 253 6.22 15.36 -24.84
C GLY A 253 7.66 15.66 -25.28
N SER A 254 8.52 16.06 -24.34
CA SER A 254 9.93 16.40 -24.64
C SER A 254 10.79 15.18 -24.93
N LYS A 255 10.33 14.00 -24.49
CA LYS A 255 11.00 12.69 -24.64
C LYS A 255 9.96 11.59 -24.84
N ASN A 256 10.35 10.53 -25.55
CA ASN A 256 9.48 9.38 -25.77
C ASN A 256 9.45 8.47 -24.53
N GLU A 257 8.28 7.93 -24.22
CA GLU A 257 8.03 7.03 -23.07
C GLU A 257 8.83 5.72 -23.16
N SER A 258 9.28 5.35 -24.36
CA SER A 258 10.10 4.18 -24.64
C SER A 258 11.57 4.31 -24.22
N GLN A 259 11.99 5.49 -23.78
CA GLN A 259 13.34 5.77 -23.29
C GLN A 259 13.43 5.70 -21.76
N ILE A 260 12.45 5.09 -21.09
CA ILE A 260 12.43 5.01 -19.63
C ILE A 260 13.00 3.67 -19.17
N ASP A 261 14.06 3.76 -18.38
CA ASP A 261 14.59 2.65 -17.61
C ASP A 261 14.19 2.74 -16.15
N PHE A 262 13.93 1.56 -15.56
CA PHE A 262 13.69 1.38 -14.14
C PHE A 262 14.99 0.94 -13.47
N VAL A 263 15.64 1.87 -12.75
CA VAL A 263 16.93 1.61 -12.11
C VAL A 263 16.74 1.46 -10.62
N PHE A 264 16.90 0.24 -10.11
CA PHE A 264 16.90 -0.04 -8.68
C PHE A 264 18.20 0.44 -8.04
N ASN A 265 18.07 1.19 -6.96
CA ASN A 265 19.19 1.58 -6.11
C ASN A 265 18.98 0.94 -4.73
N ASN A 266 19.77 -0.09 -4.45
CA ASN A 266 19.70 -0.89 -3.24
C ASN A 266 19.95 -0.06 -1.96
N ASP A 267 20.64 1.07 -2.07
CA ASP A 267 20.87 2.00 -0.96
C ASP A 267 19.65 2.86 -0.62
N LEU A 268 18.66 2.93 -1.52
CA LEU A 268 17.45 3.74 -1.35
C LEU A 268 16.22 2.88 -1.09
N SER A 269 15.94 1.92 -1.98
CA SER A 269 14.82 1.00 -1.85
C SER A 269 14.97 -0.14 -2.84
N TYR A 270 14.72 -1.37 -2.38
CA TYR A 270 14.60 -2.52 -3.27
C TYR A 270 13.26 -2.54 -4.02
N MET A 271 12.21 -1.96 -3.45
CA MET A 271 10.85 -2.07 -3.98
C MET A 271 10.50 -0.97 -4.97
N TYR A 272 11.22 0.17 -4.95
CA TYR A 272 10.89 1.34 -5.74
C TYR A 272 12.10 1.81 -6.57
N PRO A 273 12.05 1.69 -7.91
CA PRO A 273 13.13 2.11 -8.78
C PRO A 273 13.14 3.62 -9.04
N LEU A 274 14.29 4.14 -9.47
CA LEU A 274 14.40 5.44 -10.10
C LEU A 274 14.02 5.33 -11.58
N LEU A 275 13.19 6.24 -12.05
CA LEU A 275 12.96 6.43 -13.48
C LEU A 275 14.14 7.19 -14.06
N LYS A 276 14.73 6.68 -15.15
CA LYS A 276 15.77 7.38 -15.92
C LYS A 276 15.40 7.45 -17.39
N ILE A 277 15.71 8.58 -18.01
CA ILE A 277 15.56 8.77 -19.46
C ILE A 277 16.89 8.39 -20.12
N THR A 278 16.86 7.46 -21.06
CA THR A 278 17.99 7.01 -21.89
C THR A 278 18.10 7.81 -23.18
#